data_AF-A0AAD9RJV9-F1
#
_entry.id   AF-A0AAD9RJV9-F1
#
_cell.length_a   1.000
_cell.length_b   1.000
_cell.length_c   1.000
_cell.angle_alpha   90.00
_cell.angle_beta   90.00
_cell.angle_gamma   90.00
#
_symmetry.space_group_name_H-M   'P 1'
#
loop_
_entity.id
_entity.type
_entity.pdbx_description
1 polymer ?
#
loop_
_entity_poly.entity_id
_entity_poly.type
_entity_poly.pdbx_seq_one_letter_code
_entity_poly.pdbx_strand_id
1 'polypeptide(L)'
;MADHLDRAFQEIVRDIELKLKTCGKEDQRAVLDMLEETSKDICNDEDKRRRNDRGRYLLYMIDSGERPSDKFNKSEGDNCCGKCHSIGPSTSKIPSSKKSLLERLEPKTDMIGIRDVINRVRCDEITTTAEFIFNIMYYVKDSGVTLQEIFEKNLQLFREVVEDTIDRRIQDECDVMMHTQNDIKLKFRTLTEGMERRIKKIKRRLFEISPDFDWLTDGKDKRKLSKLIVKRYPETKEQPDETEKLIHQAFMRGQWLNKELSRLQEENANLKTYLDKFRCLAEERKAQESHVPRILQKEKKHLEQELNKQRKIYKQNLEMIDDLYIDYQTYNSENNNTEKSFH
;
A
#
# COMPACT_ATOMS: atom_id res chain seq x y z
N MET A 1 9.74 16.65 7.04
CA MET A 1 10.49 16.86 5.77
C MET A 1 10.52 18.32 5.35
N ALA A 2 9.38 19.04 5.33
CA ALA A 2 9.34 20.47 4.99
C ALA A 2 10.29 21.33 5.85
N ASP A 3 10.28 21.14 7.18
CA ASP A 3 11.12 21.93 8.10
C ASP A 3 12.63 21.72 7.92
N HIS A 4 13.03 20.58 7.35
CA HIS A 4 14.43 20.27 7.07
C HIS A 4 14.92 20.97 5.80
N LEU A 5 14.04 21.11 4.80
CA LEU A 5 14.31 21.83 3.56
C LEU A 5 14.38 23.35 3.81
N ASP A 6 13.47 23.88 4.64
CA ASP A 6 13.49 25.30 5.02
C ASP A 6 14.76 25.65 5.81
N ARG A 7 15.21 24.78 6.71
CA ARG A 7 16.48 24.97 7.43
C ARG A 7 17.69 24.95 6.49
N ALA A 8 17.75 23.99 5.58
CA ALA A 8 18.83 23.89 4.59
C ALA A 8 18.86 25.12 3.66
N PHE A 9 17.69 25.60 3.24
CA PHE A 9 17.58 26.82 2.44
C PHE A 9 18.08 28.06 3.20
N GLN A 10 17.70 28.22 4.46
CA GLN A 10 18.17 29.35 5.30
C GLN A 10 19.68 29.31 5.58
N GLU A 11 20.29 28.14 5.66
CA GLU A 11 21.75 27.99 5.77
C GLU A 11 22.45 28.38 4.46
N ILE A 12 21.92 27.94 3.31
CA ILE A 12 22.46 28.29 2.00
C ILE A 12 22.41 29.80 1.76
N VAL A 13 21.29 30.45 2.09
CA VAL A 13 21.14 31.91 1.95
C VAL A 13 22.15 32.66 2.83
N ARG A 14 22.33 32.23 4.08
CA ARG A 14 23.33 32.84 4.98
C ARG A 14 24.76 32.68 4.46
N ASP A 15 25.11 31.52 3.93
CA ASP A 15 26.44 31.26 3.37
C ASP A 15 26.73 32.14 2.15
N ILE A 16 25.72 32.34 1.30
CA ILE A 16 25.81 33.22 0.13
C ILE A 16 25.99 34.68 0.58
N GLU A 17 25.21 35.15 1.55
CA GLU A 17 25.34 36.51 2.10
C GLU A 17 26.72 36.74 2.74
N LEU A 18 27.25 35.76 3.46
CA LEU A 18 28.53 35.87 4.13
C LEU A 18 29.68 35.96 3.13
N LYS A 19 29.62 35.18 2.04
CA LYS A 19 30.59 35.23 0.93
C LYS A 19 30.46 36.49 0.09
N LEU A 20 29.24 37.00 -0.11
CA LEU A 20 29.03 38.25 -0.82
C LEU A 20 29.70 39.42 -0.10
N LYS A 21 29.63 39.48 1.24
CA LYS A 21 30.31 40.52 2.03
C LYS A 21 31.82 40.57 1.85
N THR A 22 32.46 39.46 1.43
CA THR A 22 33.90 39.41 1.16
C THR A 22 34.29 39.76 -0.28
N CYS A 23 33.33 39.87 -1.20
CA CYS A 23 33.56 40.21 -2.60
C CYS A 23 33.53 41.72 -2.88
N GLY A 24 34.16 42.15 -3.98
CA GLY A 24 34.10 43.52 -4.46
C GLY A 24 32.68 43.96 -4.84
N LYS A 25 32.41 45.27 -4.80
CA LYS A 25 31.06 45.83 -5.04
C LYS A 25 30.49 45.51 -6.42
N GLU A 26 31.34 45.31 -7.43
CA GLU A 26 30.91 44.95 -8.79
C GLU A 26 30.49 43.48 -8.86
N ASP A 27 31.23 42.57 -8.23
CA ASP A 27 30.89 41.14 -8.15
C ASP A 27 29.63 40.90 -7.31
N GLN A 28 29.45 41.68 -6.23
CA GLN A 28 28.21 41.65 -5.44
C GLN A 28 26.99 42.01 -6.31
N ARG A 29 27.13 43.00 -7.20
CA ARG A 29 26.06 43.42 -8.11
C ARG A 29 25.75 42.32 -9.12
N ALA A 30 26.77 41.74 -9.75
CA ALA A 30 26.60 40.68 -10.73
C ALA A 30 25.91 39.43 -10.13
N VAL A 31 26.24 39.06 -8.90
CA VAL A 31 25.60 37.93 -8.20
C VAL A 31 24.17 38.27 -7.77
N LEU A 32 23.90 39.50 -7.32
CA LEU A 32 22.53 39.94 -6.99
C LEU A 32 21.64 39.98 -8.23
N ASP A 33 22.13 40.50 -9.36
CA ASP A 33 21.40 40.52 -10.63
C ASP A 33 21.09 39.10 -11.11
N MET A 34 22.05 38.18 -10.99
CA MET A 34 21.85 36.76 -11.33
C MET A 34 20.81 36.10 -10.42
N LEU A 35 20.87 36.34 -9.10
CA LEU A 35 19.91 35.80 -8.13
C LEU A 35 18.51 36.37 -8.35
N GLU A 36 18.39 37.64 -8.73
CA GLU A 36 17.12 38.28 -9.05
C GLU A 36 16.50 37.69 -10.32
N GLU A 37 17.31 37.42 -11.35
CA GLU A 37 16.88 36.75 -12.58
C GLU A 37 16.46 35.30 -12.31
N THR A 38 17.23 34.56 -11.51
CA THR A 38 16.85 33.20 -11.09
C THR A 38 15.58 33.20 -10.23
N SER A 39 15.37 34.23 -9.40
CA SER A 39 14.16 34.37 -8.58
C SER A 39 12.91 34.63 -9.42
N LYS A 40 13.04 35.43 -10.50
CA LYS A 40 11.99 35.67 -11.48
C LYS A 40 11.60 34.38 -12.21
N ASP A 41 12.57 33.52 -12.53
CA ASP A 41 12.33 32.21 -13.14
C ASP A 41 11.66 31.19 -12.20
N ILE A 42 11.95 31.27 -10.89
CA ILE A 42 11.37 30.38 -9.87
C ILE A 42 9.96 30.82 -9.47
N CYS A 43 9.66 32.12 -9.50
CA CYS A 43 8.32 32.65 -9.20
C CYS A 43 7.42 32.66 -10.44
N ASN A 44 7.17 31.49 -11.02
CA ASN A 44 6.20 31.36 -12.09
C ASN A 44 4.77 31.51 -11.55
N ASP A 45 3.89 32.12 -12.34
CA ASP A 45 2.52 32.55 -11.95
C ASP A 45 1.63 31.39 -11.44
N GLU A 46 1.98 30.15 -11.79
CA GLU A 46 1.37 28.92 -11.27
C GLU A 46 1.63 28.67 -9.78
N ASP A 47 2.83 28.93 -9.26
CA ASP A 47 3.14 28.64 -7.85
C ASP A 47 2.49 29.65 -6.91
N LYS A 48 2.27 30.89 -7.39
CA LYS A 48 1.40 31.87 -6.72
C LYS A 48 -0.06 31.40 -6.67
N ARG A 49 -0.58 30.80 -7.76
CA ARG A 49 -1.95 30.23 -7.79
C ARG A 49 -2.08 29.02 -6.86
N ARG A 50 -1.11 28.11 -6.83
CA ARG A 50 -1.13 26.92 -5.94
C ARG A 50 -1.08 27.26 -4.45
N ARG A 51 -0.35 28.31 -4.05
CA ARG A 51 -0.38 28.81 -2.65
C ARG A 51 -1.76 29.36 -2.29
N ASN A 52 -2.44 30.01 -3.24
CA ASN A 52 -3.79 30.54 -3.05
C ASN A 52 -4.83 29.40 -2.96
N ASP A 53 -4.70 28.35 -3.77
CA ASP A 53 -5.59 27.19 -3.74
C ASP A 53 -5.41 26.34 -2.48
N ARG A 54 -4.17 26.18 -1.98
CA ARG A 54 -3.90 25.55 -0.69
C ARG A 54 -4.48 26.36 0.48
N GLY A 55 -4.42 27.69 0.40
CA GLY A 55 -5.09 28.58 1.35
C GLY A 55 -6.60 28.39 1.37
N ARG A 56 -7.24 28.26 0.19
CA ARG A 56 -8.67 27.98 0.05
C ARG A 56 -9.07 26.61 0.57
N TYR A 57 -8.25 25.58 0.33
CA TYR A 57 -8.50 24.23 0.84
C TYR A 57 -8.39 24.16 2.37
N LEU A 58 -7.43 24.87 2.97
CA LEU A 58 -7.30 24.96 4.44
C LEU A 58 -8.48 25.71 5.07
N LEU A 59 -8.97 26.78 4.44
CA LEU A 59 -10.21 27.46 4.84
C LEU A 59 -11.43 26.53 4.76
N TYR A 60 -11.54 25.74 3.69
CA TYR A 60 -12.60 24.74 3.54
C TYR A 60 -12.58 23.66 4.64
N MET A 61 -11.40 23.19 5.05
CA MET A 61 -11.28 22.22 6.16
C MET A 61 -11.60 22.82 7.53
N ILE A 62 -11.35 24.12 7.72
CA ILE A 62 -11.73 24.84 8.94
C ILE A 62 -13.26 25.03 8.99
N ASP A 63 -13.87 25.38 7.85
CA ASP A 63 -15.32 25.57 7.73
C ASP A 63 -16.11 24.25 7.77
N SER A 64 -15.51 23.12 7.39
CA SER A 64 -16.16 21.80 7.39
C SER A 64 -16.13 21.09 8.75
N GLY A 65 -15.38 21.59 9.73
CA GLY A 65 -15.37 21.06 11.11
C GLY A 65 -14.72 19.67 11.29
N GLU A 66 -14.08 19.10 10.26
CA GLU A 66 -13.40 17.81 10.36
C GLU A 66 -12.01 17.97 10.99
N ARG A 67 -11.87 17.60 12.28
CA ARG A 67 -10.56 17.44 12.91
C ARG A 67 -9.96 16.06 12.60
N PRO A 68 -8.66 15.96 12.28
CA PRO A 68 -7.97 14.67 12.19
C PRO A 68 -7.95 13.99 13.56
N SER A 69 -8.30 12.70 13.61
CA SER A 69 -8.34 11.91 14.85
C SER A 69 -6.94 11.57 15.36
N ASP A 70 -6.50 12.27 16.40
CA ASP A 70 -5.34 11.89 17.24
C ASP A 70 -5.67 10.66 18.09
N LYS A 71 -5.28 9.47 17.63
CA LYS A 71 -5.23 8.26 18.47
C LYS A 71 -3.94 7.48 18.24
N PHE A 72 -2.84 8.04 18.73
CA PHE A 72 -1.66 7.28 19.13
C PHE A 72 -1.11 7.95 20.38
N ASN A 73 -1.37 7.36 21.56
CA ASN A 73 -0.49 7.36 22.74
C ASN A 73 -1.16 6.71 23.97
N LYS A 74 -0.36 5.90 24.70
CA LYS A 74 -0.54 5.30 26.05
C LYS A 74 -1.35 4.00 26.14
N SER A 75 -0.97 2.98 26.92
CA SER A 75 0.20 2.76 27.82
C SER A 75 0.21 1.30 28.32
N GLU A 76 1.40 0.85 28.73
CA GLU A 76 1.70 -0.35 29.54
C GLU A 76 0.89 -0.46 30.85
N GLY A 77 0.84 -1.66 31.42
CA GLY A 77 0.46 -1.88 32.81
C GLY A 77 0.21 -3.34 33.20
N ASP A 78 1.26 -4.01 33.69
CA ASP A 78 1.21 -5.20 34.54
C ASP A 78 0.14 -5.11 35.65
N ASN A 79 -0.51 -6.24 35.99
CA ASN A 79 -0.50 -6.75 37.36
C ASN A 79 -1.19 -8.11 37.53
N CYS A 80 -0.48 -8.97 38.25
CA CYS A 80 -0.80 -10.30 38.71
C CYS A 80 -1.55 -10.27 40.06
N CYS A 81 -2.51 -11.17 40.29
CA CYS A 81 -3.01 -11.71 41.57
C CYS A 81 -4.22 -12.62 41.25
N GLY A 82 -4.41 -13.84 41.72
CA GLY A 82 -3.95 -14.50 42.93
C GLY A 82 -5.17 -14.95 43.77
N LYS A 83 -5.34 -16.28 43.91
CA LYS A 83 -6.23 -17.04 44.83
C LYS A 83 -7.71 -17.15 44.43
N CYS A 84 -8.26 -18.38 44.34
CA CYS A 84 -8.95 -19.02 45.49
C CYS A 84 -9.44 -20.48 45.24
N HIS A 85 -9.11 -21.32 46.24
CA HIS A 85 -9.81 -22.48 46.83
C HIS A 85 -10.25 -23.72 46.03
N SER A 86 -9.53 -24.80 46.31
CA SER A 86 -9.93 -26.21 46.29
C SER A 86 -10.85 -26.56 47.47
N ILE A 87 -11.94 -27.29 47.20
CA ILE A 87 -12.74 -28.03 48.20
C ILE A 87 -12.87 -29.48 47.72
N GLY A 88 -12.50 -30.41 48.62
CA GLY A 88 -12.43 -31.85 48.40
C GLY A 88 -13.78 -32.59 48.44
N PRO A 89 -13.76 -33.90 48.17
CA PRO A 89 -14.92 -34.68 47.78
C PRO A 89 -15.60 -35.35 48.99
N SER A 90 -16.92 -35.54 48.91
CA SER A 90 -17.66 -36.41 49.83
C SER A 90 -18.46 -37.45 49.05
N THR A 91 -18.24 -38.70 49.42
CA THR A 91 -18.84 -39.91 48.86
C THR A 91 -20.14 -40.24 49.58
N SER A 92 -21.15 -40.72 48.85
CA SER A 92 -22.18 -41.63 49.39
C SER A 92 -22.82 -42.44 48.25
N LYS A 93 -23.28 -43.65 48.55
CA LYS A 93 -23.56 -44.76 47.62
C LYS A 93 -25.08 -45.01 47.40
N ILE A 94 -25.49 -45.19 46.12
CA ILE A 94 -26.28 -46.32 45.49
C ILE A 94 -27.77 -46.51 45.94
N PRO A 95 -28.81 -46.72 45.06
CA PRO A 95 -28.91 -47.90 44.17
C PRO A 95 -29.67 -47.86 42.80
N SER A 96 -29.23 -48.79 41.94
CA SER A 96 -29.94 -49.65 40.97
C SER A 96 -30.89 -49.09 39.89
N SER A 97 -30.47 -49.20 38.62
CA SER A 97 -31.23 -49.89 37.56
C SER A 97 -30.32 -50.22 36.37
N LYS A 98 -30.03 -51.51 36.17
CA LYS A 98 -29.11 -52.06 35.16
C LYS A 98 -29.74 -52.18 33.77
N LYS A 99 -30.11 -51.07 33.14
CA LYS A 99 -30.34 -51.00 31.68
C LYS A 99 -29.81 -49.65 31.16
N SER A 100 -28.90 -49.69 30.19
CA SER A 100 -28.34 -48.53 29.47
C SER A 100 -27.31 -47.66 30.22
N LEU A 101 -26.19 -48.25 30.69
CA LEU A 101 -25.00 -47.47 31.10
C LEU A 101 -24.01 -47.23 29.96
N LEU A 102 -23.93 -48.12 28.96
CA LEU A 102 -23.06 -47.89 27.79
C LEU A 102 -23.62 -46.83 26.82
N GLU A 103 -24.94 -46.75 26.67
CA GLU A 103 -25.61 -45.77 25.79
C GLU A 103 -25.65 -44.34 26.41
N ARG A 104 -25.52 -44.23 27.74
CA ARG A 104 -25.39 -42.96 28.47
C ARG A 104 -23.95 -42.44 28.55
N LEU A 105 -22.97 -43.23 28.12
CA LEU A 105 -21.55 -42.88 28.07
C LEU A 105 -21.10 -42.44 26.68
N GLU A 106 -22.01 -42.31 25.70
CA GLU A 106 -21.68 -41.57 24.51
C GLU A 106 -21.44 -40.11 24.90
N PRO A 107 -20.26 -39.53 24.62
CA PRO A 107 -20.01 -38.13 24.90
C PRO A 107 -21.05 -37.31 24.13
N LYS A 108 -21.99 -36.71 24.85
CA LYS A 108 -22.97 -35.80 24.28
C LYS A 108 -22.36 -34.41 24.27
N THR A 109 -22.50 -33.72 23.15
CA THR A 109 -22.07 -32.34 23.02
C THR A 109 -22.83 -31.48 24.03
N ASP A 110 -22.09 -30.83 24.93
CA ASP A 110 -22.65 -29.94 25.94
C ASP A 110 -22.75 -28.52 25.38
N MET A 111 -23.95 -28.18 24.94
CA MET A 111 -24.26 -26.87 24.35
C MET A 111 -24.18 -25.71 25.35
N ILE A 112 -24.30 -25.99 26.65
CA ILE A 112 -24.22 -24.96 27.70
C ILE A 112 -22.76 -24.57 27.90
N GLY A 113 -21.87 -25.56 28.07
CA GLY A 113 -20.43 -25.33 28.17
C GLY A 113 -19.84 -24.65 26.92
N ILE A 114 -20.28 -25.03 25.73
CA ILE A 114 -19.84 -24.36 24.48
C ILE A 114 -20.27 -22.89 24.47
N ARG A 115 -21.50 -22.58 24.92
CA ARG A 115 -21.98 -21.18 24.98
C ARG A 115 -21.17 -20.35 25.96
N ASP A 116 -20.78 -20.92 27.09
CA ASP A 116 -19.94 -20.25 28.07
C ASP A 116 -18.55 -19.97 27.50
N VAL A 117 -17.94 -20.92 26.79
CA VAL A 117 -16.65 -20.68 26.11
C VAL A 117 -16.77 -19.60 25.03
N ILE A 118 -17.84 -19.57 24.24
CA ILE A 118 -18.09 -18.51 23.26
C ILE A 118 -18.26 -17.14 23.92
N ASN A 119 -18.92 -17.08 25.08
CA ASN A 119 -19.06 -15.83 25.84
C ASN A 119 -17.70 -15.35 26.36
N ARG A 120 -16.81 -16.25 26.78
CA ARG A 120 -15.43 -15.90 27.17
C ARG A 120 -14.61 -15.35 26.01
N VAL A 121 -14.76 -15.91 24.81
CA VAL A 121 -14.15 -15.34 23.59
C VAL A 121 -14.68 -13.94 23.31
N ARG A 122 -15.99 -13.71 23.47
CA ARG A 122 -16.60 -12.38 23.27
C ARG A 122 -16.18 -11.34 24.32
N CYS A 123 -15.76 -11.80 25.49
CA CYS A 123 -15.24 -10.97 26.57
C CYS A 123 -13.72 -10.78 26.51
N ASP A 124 -13.07 -11.16 25.40
CA ASP A 124 -11.62 -11.11 25.18
C ASP A 124 -10.79 -11.92 26.20
N GLU A 125 -11.40 -12.85 26.94
CA GLU A 125 -10.70 -13.74 27.89
C GLU A 125 -9.94 -14.86 27.18
N ILE A 126 -10.39 -15.24 25.99
CA ILE A 126 -9.73 -16.22 25.12
C ILE A 126 -9.30 -15.47 23.86
N THR A 127 -7.99 -15.32 23.67
CA THR A 127 -7.43 -14.48 22.59
C THR A 127 -6.83 -15.31 21.46
N THR A 128 -6.46 -16.57 21.73
CA THR A 128 -5.82 -17.43 20.73
C THR A 128 -6.70 -18.60 20.29
N THR A 129 -6.54 -19.02 19.03
CA THR A 129 -7.23 -20.19 18.46
C THR A 129 -6.90 -21.48 19.22
N ALA A 130 -5.66 -21.61 19.72
CA ALA A 130 -5.25 -22.77 20.51
C ALA A 130 -6.01 -22.82 21.83
N GLU A 131 -6.08 -21.71 22.58
CA GLU A 131 -6.86 -21.61 23.82
C GLU A 131 -8.34 -21.90 23.56
N PHE A 132 -8.90 -21.40 22.46
CA PHE A 132 -10.28 -21.68 22.08
C PHE A 132 -10.54 -23.18 21.87
N ILE A 133 -9.68 -23.86 21.10
CA ILE A 133 -9.79 -25.30 20.86
C ILE A 133 -9.65 -26.09 22.17
N PHE A 134 -8.66 -25.75 23.01
CA PHE A 134 -8.46 -26.41 24.31
C PHE A 134 -9.66 -26.24 25.25
N ASN A 135 -10.30 -25.07 25.26
CA ASN A 135 -11.46 -24.81 26.11
C ASN A 135 -12.74 -25.48 25.57
N ILE A 136 -12.89 -25.60 24.25
CA ILE A 136 -14.05 -26.26 23.62
C ILE A 136 -13.95 -27.78 23.65
N MET A 137 -12.74 -28.34 23.60
CA MET A 137 -12.49 -29.77 23.49
C MET A 137 -13.25 -30.62 24.53
N TYR A 138 -13.41 -30.12 25.75
CA TYR A 138 -14.13 -30.83 26.83
C TYR A 138 -15.65 -30.92 26.64
N TYR A 139 -16.21 -30.09 25.75
CA TYR A 139 -17.65 -29.95 25.58
C TYR A 139 -18.17 -30.52 24.25
N VAL A 140 -17.28 -30.98 23.35
CA VAL A 140 -17.67 -31.52 22.04
C VAL A 140 -17.44 -33.04 21.98
N LYS A 141 -18.38 -33.75 21.35
CA LYS A 141 -18.37 -35.23 21.22
C LYS A 141 -17.09 -35.79 20.59
N ASP A 142 -16.49 -35.06 19.67
CA ASP A 142 -15.31 -35.46 18.91
C ASP A 142 -14.00 -34.90 19.50
N SER A 143 -14.04 -34.38 20.73
CA SER A 143 -12.91 -33.71 21.37
C SER A 143 -12.33 -32.56 20.51
N GLY A 144 -13.16 -31.93 19.66
CA GLY A 144 -12.72 -30.83 18.81
C GLY A 144 -11.82 -31.23 17.65
N VAL A 145 -11.70 -32.52 17.30
CA VAL A 145 -10.89 -33.00 16.17
C VAL A 145 -11.38 -32.40 14.85
N THR A 146 -12.70 -32.37 14.60
CA THR A 146 -13.26 -31.74 13.39
C THR A 146 -12.93 -30.24 13.35
N LEU A 147 -12.95 -29.58 14.51
CA LEU A 147 -12.65 -28.17 14.62
C LEU A 147 -11.15 -27.89 14.34
N GLN A 148 -10.26 -28.74 14.85
CA GLN A 148 -8.83 -28.70 14.53
C GLN A 148 -8.58 -28.88 13.03
N GLU A 149 -9.22 -29.86 12.39
CA GLU A 149 -9.10 -30.08 10.94
C GLU A 149 -9.59 -28.88 10.13
N ILE A 150 -10.69 -28.24 10.53
CA ILE A 150 -11.22 -27.04 9.86
C ILE A 150 -10.25 -25.87 10.02
N PHE A 151 -9.71 -25.66 11.23
CA PHE A 151 -8.73 -24.59 11.46
C PHE A 151 -7.43 -24.84 10.72
N GLU A 152 -6.93 -26.08 10.68
CA GLU A 152 -5.73 -26.42 9.92
C GLU A 152 -5.94 -26.20 8.41
N LYS A 153 -7.10 -26.62 7.87
CA LYS A 153 -7.47 -26.32 6.47
C LYS A 153 -7.55 -24.83 6.19
N ASN A 154 -8.15 -24.05 7.09
CA ASN A 154 -8.25 -22.60 6.93
C ASN A 154 -6.89 -21.90 7.05
N LEU A 155 -6.02 -22.38 7.95
CA LEU A 155 -4.63 -21.90 8.07
C LEU A 155 -3.83 -22.23 6.81
N GLN A 156 -4.01 -23.42 6.25
CA GLN A 156 -3.37 -23.82 5.01
C GLN A 156 -3.83 -22.93 3.83
N LEU A 157 -5.15 -22.71 3.69
CA LEU A 157 -5.69 -21.77 2.69
C LEU A 157 -5.16 -20.35 2.90
N PHE A 158 -5.05 -19.90 4.15
CA PHE A 158 -4.48 -18.59 4.43
C PHE A 158 -3.00 -18.51 4.04
N ARG A 159 -2.20 -19.54 4.33
CA ARG A 159 -0.80 -19.63 3.90
C ARG A 159 -0.69 -19.58 2.38
N GLU A 160 -1.51 -20.35 1.67
CA GLU A 160 -1.56 -20.33 0.20
C GLU A 160 -1.91 -18.93 -0.34
N VAL A 161 -2.91 -18.25 0.23
CA VAL A 161 -3.27 -16.89 -0.17
C VAL A 161 -2.14 -15.88 0.12
N VAL A 162 -1.45 -16.03 1.25
CA VAL A 162 -0.31 -15.17 1.61
C VAL A 162 0.86 -15.42 0.68
N GLU A 163 1.21 -16.67 0.39
CA GLU A 163 2.26 -17.04 -0.57
C GLU A 163 1.92 -16.49 -1.96
N ASP A 164 0.71 -16.70 -2.46
CA ASP A 164 0.25 -16.14 -3.75
C ASP A 164 0.34 -14.61 -3.79
N THR A 165 -0.01 -13.93 -2.70
CA THR A 165 0.02 -12.47 -2.64
C THR A 165 1.45 -11.95 -2.58
N ILE A 166 2.32 -12.63 -1.82
CA ILE A 166 3.75 -12.31 -1.74
C ILE A 166 4.42 -12.56 -3.09
N ASP A 167 4.15 -13.69 -3.74
CA ASP A 167 4.73 -14.05 -5.04
C ASP A 167 4.29 -13.07 -6.13
N ARG A 168 3.01 -12.70 -6.19
CA ARG A 168 2.54 -11.66 -7.13
C ARG A 168 3.22 -10.32 -6.88
N ARG A 169 3.38 -9.93 -5.60
CA ARG A 169 4.07 -8.69 -5.26
C ARG A 169 5.55 -8.74 -5.66
N ILE A 170 6.23 -9.84 -5.39
CA ILE A 170 7.63 -10.04 -5.79
C ILE A 170 7.73 -9.97 -7.32
N GLN A 171 6.80 -10.58 -8.04
CA GLN A 171 6.76 -10.54 -9.50
C GLN A 171 6.57 -9.10 -10.01
N ASP A 172 5.61 -8.35 -9.47
CA ASP A 172 5.37 -6.94 -9.83
C ASP A 172 6.61 -6.07 -9.53
N GLU A 173 7.25 -6.23 -8.37
CA GLU A 173 8.47 -5.52 -8.00
C GLU A 173 9.64 -5.90 -8.94
N CYS A 174 9.78 -7.18 -9.29
CA CYS A 174 10.76 -7.66 -10.27
C CYS A 174 10.53 -7.05 -11.66
N ASP A 175 9.28 -6.98 -12.12
CA ASP A 175 8.94 -6.42 -13.43
C ASP A 175 9.26 -4.93 -13.51
N VAL A 176 8.94 -4.17 -12.45
CA VAL A 176 9.31 -2.75 -12.35
C VAL A 176 10.84 -2.58 -12.34
N MET A 177 11.56 -3.41 -11.59
CA MET A 177 13.03 -3.37 -11.58
C MET A 177 13.63 -3.73 -12.95
N MET A 178 13.10 -4.73 -13.64
CA MET A 178 13.55 -5.11 -14.96
C MET A 178 13.29 -4.01 -16.00
N HIS A 179 12.12 -3.37 -15.95
CA HIS A 179 11.80 -2.25 -16.83
C HIS A 179 12.75 -1.07 -16.59
N THR A 180 12.96 -0.67 -15.34
CA THR A 180 13.87 0.44 -15.00
C THR A 180 15.32 0.12 -15.40
N GLN A 181 15.79 -1.12 -15.23
CA GLN A 181 17.11 -1.52 -15.70
C GLN A 181 17.23 -1.46 -17.23
N ASN A 182 16.19 -1.86 -17.96
CA ASN A 182 16.15 -1.77 -19.41
C ASN A 182 16.17 -0.32 -19.90
N ASP A 183 15.43 0.58 -19.26
CA ASP A 183 15.46 2.02 -19.55
C ASP A 183 16.86 2.60 -19.33
N ILE A 184 17.53 2.23 -18.23
CA ILE A 184 18.90 2.64 -17.95
C ILE A 184 19.84 2.15 -19.06
N LYS A 185 19.77 0.86 -19.43
CA LYS A 185 20.58 0.28 -20.51
C LYS A 185 20.34 1.01 -21.84
N LEU A 186 19.10 1.35 -22.15
CA LEU A 186 18.74 2.09 -23.37
C LEU A 186 19.32 3.51 -23.36
N LYS A 187 19.24 4.23 -22.23
CA LYS A 187 19.85 5.55 -22.06
C LYS A 187 21.36 5.50 -22.26
N PHE A 188 22.05 4.50 -21.68
CA PHE A 188 23.49 4.31 -21.89
C PHE A 188 23.84 4.00 -23.34
N ARG A 189 23.10 3.10 -24.01
CA ARG A 189 23.31 2.82 -25.45
C ARG A 189 23.16 4.07 -26.30
N THR A 190 22.10 4.85 -26.09
CA THR A 190 21.85 6.10 -26.81
C THR A 190 22.97 7.11 -26.61
N LEU A 191 23.50 7.21 -25.38
CA LEU A 191 24.61 8.09 -25.06
C LEU A 191 25.92 7.64 -25.72
N THR A 192 26.22 6.33 -25.69
CA THR A 192 27.37 5.73 -26.36
C THR A 192 27.32 5.95 -27.87
N GLU A 193 26.19 5.67 -28.52
CA GLU A 193 25.99 5.93 -29.95
C GLU A 193 26.14 7.42 -30.29
N GLY A 194 25.63 8.30 -29.43
CA GLY A 194 25.80 9.75 -29.55
C GLY A 194 27.27 10.16 -29.49
N MET A 195 28.04 9.58 -28.56
CA MET A 195 29.48 9.78 -28.45
C MET A 195 30.22 9.26 -29.68
N GLU A 196 29.93 8.06 -30.14
CA GLU A 196 30.55 7.49 -31.35
C GLU A 196 30.30 8.38 -32.58
N ARG A 197 29.07 8.88 -32.74
CA ARG A 197 28.73 9.83 -33.82
C ARG A 197 29.55 11.11 -33.71
N ARG A 198 29.72 11.67 -32.50
CA ARG A 198 30.57 12.85 -32.27
C ARG A 198 32.04 12.56 -32.58
N ILE A 199 32.58 11.45 -32.10
CA ILE A 199 33.97 11.02 -32.38
C ILE A 199 34.17 10.84 -33.88
N LYS A 200 33.23 10.21 -34.58
CA LYS A 200 33.30 10.04 -36.05
C LYS A 200 33.22 11.38 -36.79
N LYS A 201 32.46 12.35 -36.28
CA LYS A 201 32.41 13.72 -36.82
C LYS A 201 33.73 14.47 -36.58
N ILE A 202 34.30 14.36 -35.37
CA ILE A 202 35.61 14.93 -35.04
C ILE A 202 36.69 14.32 -35.91
N LYS A 203 36.74 12.98 -36.03
CA LYS A 203 37.68 12.28 -36.92
C LYS A 203 37.55 12.77 -38.36
N ARG A 204 36.33 12.85 -38.91
CA ARG A 204 36.09 13.40 -40.25
C ARG A 204 36.61 14.82 -40.40
N ARG A 205 36.28 15.72 -39.46
CA ARG A 205 36.82 17.09 -39.45
C ARG A 205 38.34 17.11 -39.34
N LEU A 206 38.94 16.22 -38.55
CA LEU A 206 40.38 16.10 -38.42
C LEU A 206 41.01 15.72 -39.76
N PHE A 207 40.42 14.76 -40.48
CA PHE A 207 40.86 14.36 -41.83
C PHE A 207 40.59 15.47 -42.87
N GLU A 208 39.51 16.23 -42.76
CA GLU A 208 39.20 17.38 -43.62
C GLU A 208 40.16 18.57 -43.40
N ILE A 209 40.63 18.78 -42.17
CA ILE A 209 41.62 19.83 -41.82
C ILE A 209 43.06 19.34 -42.06
N SER A 210 43.27 18.02 -42.08
CA SER A 210 44.54 17.36 -42.32
C SER A 210 44.63 16.65 -43.68
N PRO A 211 44.25 17.22 -44.85
CA PRO A 211 44.41 16.48 -46.10
C PRO A 211 45.87 16.41 -46.57
N ASP A 212 46.71 17.39 -46.21
CA ASP A 212 48.04 17.54 -46.83
C ASP A 212 49.23 17.51 -45.86
N PHE A 213 49.01 17.25 -44.56
CA PHE A 213 50.13 17.20 -43.60
C PHE A 213 50.83 15.84 -43.67
N ASP A 214 51.78 15.73 -44.57
CA ASP A 214 52.63 14.57 -44.70
C ASP A 214 53.71 14.58 -43.59
N TRP A 215 53.52 13.75 -42.56
CA TRP A 215 54.41 13.66 -41.40
C TRP A 215 55.88 13.37 -41.76
N LEU A 216 56.15 12.77 -42.93
CA LEU A 216 57.50 12.48 -43.40
C LEU A 216 58.19 13.69 -44.02
N THR A 217 57.44 14.58 -44.68
CA THR A 217 57.96 15.77 -45.38
C THR A 217 57.73 17.07 -44.59
N ASP A 218 56.52 17.30 -44.08
CA ASP A 218 56.15 18.49 -43.29
C ASP A 218 56.51 18.38 -41.81
N GLY A 219 56.63 17.15 -41.27
CA GLY A 219 57.10 16.90 -39.90
C GLY A 219 58.58 17.23 -39.68
N LYS A 220 59.35 17.45 -40.75
CA LYS A 220 60.75 17.92 -40.68
C LYS A 220 60.88 19.43 -40.81
N ASP A 221 59.85 20.11 -41.30
CA ASP A 221 59.86 21.54 -41.55
C ASP A 221 59.44 22.31 -40.30
N LYS A 222 60.43 22.70 -39.48
CA LYS A 222 60.24 23.38 -38.18
C LYS A 222 59.34 24.63 -38.27
N ARG A 223 59.27 25.30 -39.42
CA ARG A 223 58.48 26.52 -39.63
C ARG A 223 56.98 26.24 -39.84
N LYS A 224 56.63 25.13 -40.47
CA LYS A 224 55.23 24.68 -40.62
C LYS A 224 54.72 24.09 -39.30
N LEU A 225 55.56 23.30 -38.64
CA LEU A 225 55.30 22.79 -37.30
C LEU A 225 55.07 23.90 -36.27
N SER A 226 55.82 24.99 -36.29
CA SER A 226 55.62 26.12 -35.38
C SER A 226 54.40 27.00 -35.70
N LYS A 227 53.75 26.82 -36.86
CA LYS A 227 52.47 27.45 -37.18
C LYS A 227 51.28 26.59 -36.76
N LEU A 228 51.40 25.27 -36.84
CA LEU A 228 50.38 24.31 -36.36
C LEU A 228 50.41 24.17 -34.84
N ILE A 229 51.62 24.10 -34.29
CA ILE A 229 51.90 24.30 -32.88
C ILE A 229 52.06 25.79 -32.71
N VAL A 230 50.95 26.54 -32.74
CA VAL A 230 50.96 27.86 -32.11
C VAL A 230 51.40 27.58 -30.68
N LYS A 231 52.66 27.90 -30.37
CA LYS A 231 53.03 28.21 -29.00
C LYS A 231 52.09 29.35 -28.65
N ARG A 232 50.95 29.03 -28.02
CA ARG A 232 50.55 29.81 -26.88
C ARG A 232 51.82 29.79 -26.05
N TYR A 233 52.50 30.94 -26.05
CA TYR A 233 53.52 31.18 -25.06
C TYR A 233 52.91 30.67 -23.76
N PRO A 234 53.64 29.89 -22.95
CA PRO A 234 53.22 29.76 -21.58
C PRO A 234 53.24 31.21 -21.10
N GLU A 235 52.06 31.83 -21.09
CA GLU A 235 51.72 32.83 -20.11
C GLU A 235 52.33 32.24 -18.86
N THR A 236 53.30 33.00 -18.34
CA THR A 236 53.83 32.88 -16.99
C THR A 236 52.80 32.14 -16.16
N LYS A 237 53.19 31.09 -15.44
CA LYS A 237 52.33 30.48 -14.42
C LYS A 237 52.00 31.56 -13.38
N GLU A 238 51.16 32.52 -13.73
CA GLU A 238 50.20 33.14 -12.85
C GLU A 238 49.47 31.94 -12.27
N GLN A 239 49.42 31.92 -10.95
CA GLN A 239 48.62 30.93 -10.25
C GLN A 239 47.27 30.83 -10.97
N PRO A 240 46.72 29.62 -11.17
CA PRO A 240 45.44 29.48 -11.84
C PRO A 240 44.47 30.44 -11.18
N ASP A 241 44.05 31.46 -11.94
CA ASP A 241 43.31 32.61 -11.46
C ASP A 241 42.16 32.08 -10.61
N GLU A 242 42.15 32.40 -9.31
CA GLU A 242 41.19 31.80 -8.37
C GLU A 242 39.76 32.02 -8.86
N THR A 243 39.54 33.13 -9.55
CA THR A 243 38.35 33.51 -10.32
C THR A 243 38.00 32.51 -11.42
N GLU A 244 38.94 32.01 -12.22
CA GLU A 244 38.66 31.03 -13.28
C GLU A 244 38.26 29.66 -12.71
N LYS A 245 38.87 29.25 -11.59
CA LYS A 245 38.42 28.08 -10.82
C LYS A 245 37.03 28.28 -10.23
N LEU A 246 36.73 29.48 -9.71
CA LEU A 246 35.41 29.82 -9.17
C LEU A 246 34.34 29.80 -10.26
N ILE A 247 34.63 30.37 -11.42
CA ILE A 247 33.76 30.39 -12.61
C ILE A 247 33.48 28.96 -13.07
N HIS A 248 34.51 28.11 -13.16
CA HIS A 248 34.33 26.71 -13.53
C HIS A 248 33.48 25.95 -12.50
N GLN A 249 33.72 26.17 -11.21
CA GLN A 249 32.96 25.52 -10.13
C GLN A 249 31.49 25.98 -10.11
N ALA A 250 31.25 27.29 -10.29
CA ALA A 250 29.91 27.86 -10.40
C ALA A 250 29.17 27.32 -11.63
N PHE A 251 29.85 27.23 -12.78
CA PHE A 251 29.31 26.66 -14.00
C PHE A 251 28.92 25.18 -13.83
N MET A 252 29.82 24.35 -13.29
CA MET A 252 29.55 22.92 -13.07
C MET A 252 28.41 22.72 -12.07
N ARG A 253 28.33 23.57 -11.04
CA ARG A 253 27.24 23.55 -10.06
C ARG A 253 25.91 23.99 -10.68
N GLY A 254 25.92 25.01 -11.54
CA GLY A 254 24.75 25.44 -12.31
C GLY A 254 24.23 24.36 -13.25
N GLN A 255 25.13 23.66 -13.96
CA GLN A 255 24.76 22.52 -14.80
C GLN A 255 24.15 21.37 -13.99
N TRP A 256 24.70 21.10 -12.81
CA TRP A 256 24.14 20.09 -11.91
C TRP A 256 22.74 20.49 -11.42
N LEU A 257 22.55 21.75 -11.00
CA LEU A 257 21.25 22.28 -10.56
C LEU A 257 20.21 22.23 -11.68
N ASN A 258 20.57 22.57 -12.92
CA ASN A 258 19.65 22.47 -14.06
C ASN A 258 19.21 21.03 -14.35
N LYS A 259 20.15 20.08 -14.20
CA LYS A 259 19.84 18.66 -14.35
C LYS A 259 18.94 18.16 -13.22
N GLU A 260 19.19 18.60 -11.99
CA GLU A 260 18.38 18.24 -10.84
C GLU A 260 16.97 18.85 -10.91
N LEU A 261 16.84 20.10 -11.37
CA LEU A 261 15.56 20.73 -11.64
C LEU A 261 14.76 19.94 -12.69
N SER A 262 15.41 19.54 -13.79
CA SER A 262 14.76 18.73 -14.84
C SER A 262 14.29 17.38 -14.29
N ARG A 263 15.12 16.72 -13.47
CA ARG A 263 14.77 15.45 -12.81
C ARG A 263 13.55 15.62 -11.88
N LEU A 264 13.54 16.67 -11.08
CA LEU A 264 12.44 16.97 -10.16
C LEU A 264 11.15 17.33 -10.90
N GLN A 265 11.25 18.06 -12.03
CA GLN A 265 10.09 18.36 -12.87
C GLN A 265 9.48 17.08 -13.48
N GLU A 266 10.31 16.15 -13.95
CA GLU A 266 9.88 14.85 -14.45
C GLU A 266 9.21 14.01 -13.35
N GLU A 267 9.81 13.95 -12.15
CA GLU A 267 9.20 13.29 -10.98
C GLU A 267 7.85 13.92 -10.62
N ASN A 268 7.75 15.24 -10.64
CA ASN A 268 6.51 15.94 -10.30
C ASN A 268 5.41 15.69 -11.36
N ALA A 269 5.76 15.60 -12.64
CA ALA A 269 4.83 15.22 -13.71
C ALA A 269 4.34 13.77 -13.55
N ASN A 270 5.23 12.85 -13.17
CA ASN A 270 4.88 11.47 -12.87
C ASN A 270 3.95 11.38 -11.65
N LEU A 271 4.25 12.12 -10.57
CA LEU A 271 3.42 12.17 -9.38
C LEU A 271 2.02 12.72 -9.67
N LYS A 272 1.90 13.76 -10.52
CA LYS A 272 0.58 14.24 -10.99
C LYS A 272 -0.19 13.14 -11.72
N THR A 273 0.47 12.41 -12.62
CA THR A 273 -0.15 11.30 -13.36
C THR A 273 -0.64 10.19 -12.41
N TYR A 274 0.14 9.87 -11.36
CA TYR A 274 -0.29 8.91 -10.35
C TYR A 274 -1.48 9.41 -9.52
N LEU A 275 -1.48 10.69 -9.11
CA LEU A 275 -2.60 11.28 -8.39
C LEU A 275 -3.89 11.25 -9.19
N ASP A 276 -3.83 11.54 -10.50
CA ASP A 276 -5.00 11.48 -11.37
C ASP A 276 -5.50 10.03 -11.51
N LYS A 277 -4.61 9.05 -11.66
CA LYS A 277 -4.98 7.62 -11.64
C LYS A 277 -5.66 7.21 -10.33
N PHE A 278 -5.13 7.64 -9.19
CA PHE A 278 -5.75 7.35 -7.90
C PHE A 278 -7.13 8.00 -7.74
N ARG A 279 -7.33 9.21 -8.28
CA ARG A 279 -8.64 9.85 -8.31
C ARG A 279 -9.64 9.05 -9.13
N CYS A 280 -9.28 8.63 -10.34
CA CYS A 280 -10.14 7.79 -11.18
C CYS A 280 -10.52 6.48 -10.46
N LEU A 281 -9.54 5.79 -9.85
CA LEU A 281 -9.79 4.55 -9.10
C LEU A 281 -10.69 4.77 -7.88
N ALA A 282 -10.54 5.90 -7.19
CA ALA A 282 -11.41 6.25 -6.07
C ALA A 282 -12.86 6.53 -6.52
N GLU A 283 -13.04 7.20 -7.67
CA GLU A 283 -14.35 7.43 -8.27
C GLU A 283 -15.02 6.11 -8.72
N GLU A 284 -14.26 5.21 -9.34
CA GLU A 284 -14.74 3.87 -9.72
C GLU A 284 -15.16 3.06 -8.50
N ARG A 285 -14.35 3.03 -7.44
CA ARG A 285 -14.71 2.34 -6.19
C ARG A 285 -15.96 2.94 -5.55
N LYS A 286 -16.08 4.27 -5.52
CA LYS A 286 -17.29 4.93 -5.00
C LYS A 286 -18.54 4.57 -5.83
N ALA A 287 -18.39 4.47 -7.15
CA ALA A 287 -19.48 4.02 -8.02
C ALA A 287 -19.87 2.55 -7.73
N GLN A 288 -18.89 1.66 -7.57
CA GLN A 288 -19.11 0.26 -7.20
C GLN A 288 -19.76 0.10 -5.82
N GLU A 289 -19.28 0.84 -4.81
CA GLU A 289 -19.86 0.89 -3.47
C GLU A 289 -21.33 1.36 -3.48
N SER A 290 -21.71 2.20 -4.44
CA SER A 290 -23.11 2.61 -4.61
C SER A 290 -23.98 1.57 -5.34
N HIS A 291 -23.37 0.73 -6.17
CA HIS A 291 -24.07 -0.24 -7.02
C HIS A 291 -24.31 -1.58 -6.30
N VAL A 292 -23.32 -2.08 -5.56
CA VAL A 292 -23.38 -3.36 -4.86
C VAL A 292 -24.56 -3.42 -3.85
N PRO A 293 -24.82 -2.41 -3.00
CA PRO A 293 -25.96 -2.42 -2.08
C PRO A 293 -27.31 -2.44 -2.81
N ARG A 294 -27.41 -1.83 -4.00
CA ARG A 294 -28.66 -1.85 -4.79
C ARG A 294 -28.94 -3.24 -5.36
N ILE A 295 -27.91 -3.96 -5.79
CA ILE A 295 -28.05 -5.35 -6.25
C ILE A 295 -28.46 -6.24 -5.08
N LEU A 296 -27.74 -6.15 -3.96
CA LEU A 296 -28.05 -6.92 -2.74
C LEU A 296 -29.47 -6.64 -2.23
N GLN A 297 -29.95 -5.39 -2.31
CA GLN A 297 -31.30 -5.05 -1.90
C GLN A 297 -32.37 -5.63 -2.85
N LYS A 298 -32.09 -5.74 -4.15
CA LYS A 298 -32.98 -6.40 -5.11
C LYS A 298 -33.04 -7.91 -4.85
N GLU A 299 -31.90 -8.55 -4.64
CA GLU A 299 -31.83 -9.98 -4.30
C GLU A 299 -32.54 -10.28 -2.98
N LYS A 300 -32.32 -9.47 -1.95
CA LYS A 300 -33.03 -9.59 -0.67
C LYS A 300 -34.55 -9.56 -0.87
N LYS A 301 -35.07 -8.60 -1.65
CA LYS A 301 -36.51 -8.53 -1.95
C LYS A 301 -37.01 -9.75 -2.71
N HIS A 302 -36.23 -10.28 -3.66
CA HIS A 302 -36.59 -11.49 -4.39
C HIS A 302 -36.69 -12.70 -3.45
N LEU A 303 -35.67 -12.91 -2.63
CA LEU A 303 -35.62 -14.00 -1.66
C LEU A 303 -36.74 -13.90 -0.62
N GLU A 304 -37.05 -12.68 -0.14
CA GLU A 304 -38.20 -12.46 0.76
C GLU A 304 -39.53 -12.84 0.10
N GLN A 305 -39.72 -12.55 -1.19
CA GLN A 305 -40.92 -12.94 -1.93
C GLN A 305 -41.02 -14.46 -2.10
N GLU A 306 -39.93 -15.14 -2.44
CA GLU A 306 -39.89 -16.61 -2.54
C GLU A 306 -40.19 -17.27 -1.20
N LEU A 307 -39.56 -16.80 -0.12
CA LEU A 307 -39.78 -17.31 1.22
C LEU A 307 -41.24 -17.13 1.64
N ASN A 308 -41.86 -16.00 1.28
CA ASN A 308 -43.26 -15.77 1.59
C ASN A 308 -44.21 -16.67 0.76
N LYS A 309 -43.87 -16.96 -0.51
CA LYS A 309 -44.59 -17.96 -1.33
C LYS A 309 -44.48 -19.35 -0.72
N GLN A 310 -43.28 -19.77 -0.31
CA GLN A 310 -43.08 -21.07 0.33
C GLN A 310 -43.84 -21.19 1.65
N ARG A 311 -43.87 -20.13 2.47
CA ARG A 311 -44.69 -20.11 3.70
C ARG A 311 -46.18 -20.28 3.42
N LYS A 312 -46.71 -19.66 2.35
CA LYS A 312 -48.11 -19.83 1.94
C LYS A 312 -48.40 -21.27 1.52
N ILE A 313 -47.53 -21.85 0.69
CA ILE A 313 -47.65 -23.25 0.26
C ILE A 313 -47.61 -24.19 1.47
N TYR A 314 -46.66 -23.98 2.39
CA TYR A 314 -46.55 -24.79 3.59
C TYR A 314 -47.80 -24.70 4.48
N LYS A 315 -48.36 -23.50 4.63
CA LYS A 315 -49.61 -23.29 5.37
C LYS A 315 -50.78 -24.03 4.73
N GLN A 316 -50.92 -23.95 3.40
CA GLN A 316 -51.95 -24.68 2.66
C GLN A 316 -51.80 -26.20 2.81
N ASN A 317 -50.56 -26.70 2.76
CA ASN A 317 -50.30 -28.12 2.97
C ASN A 317 -50.64 -28.58 4.39
N LEU A 318 -50.39 -27.75 5.40
CA LEU A 318 -50.80 -28.05 6.78
C LEU A 318 -52.31 -28.11 6.92
N GLU A 319 -53.03 -27.12 6.37
CA GLU A 319 -54.51 -27.13 6.35
C GLU A 319 -55.06 -28.41 5.69
N MET A 320 -54.46 -28.83 4.57
CA MET A 320 -54.84 -30.06 3.88
C MET A 320 -54.55 -31.33 4.69
N ILE A 321 -53.43 -31.38 5.43
CA ILE A 321 -53.09 -32.51 6.31
C ILE A 321 -54.08 -32.58 7.49
N ASP A 322 -54.44 -31.44 8.07
CA ASP A 322 -55.40 -31.37 9.17
C ASP A 322 -56.79 -31.84 8.72
N ASP A 323 -57.25 -31.42 7.55
CA ASP A 323 -58.52 -31.89 6.96
C ASP A 323 -58.50 -33.42 6.76
N LEU A 324 -57.43 -33.96 6.14
CA LEU A 324 -57.26 -35.41 5.96
C LEU A 324 -57.22 -36.17 7.28
N TYR A 325 -56.66 -35.56 8.33
CA TYR A 325 -56.60 -36.16 9.67
C TYR A 325 -57.98 -36.23 10.33
N ILE A 326 -58.79 -35.17 10.20
CA ILE A 326 -60.18 -35.15 10.68
C ILE A 326 -61.01 -36.22 9.96
N ASP A 327 -60.89 -36.31 8.64
CA ASP A 327 -61.57 -37.32 7.83
C ASP A 327 -61.20 -38.75 8.28
N TYR A 328 -59.90 -39.00 8.50
CA TYR A 328 -59.41 -40.28 9.01
C TYR A 328 -59.97 -40.63 10.40
N GLN A 329 -59.99 -39.67 11.32
CA GLN A 329 -60.58 -39.89 12.66
C GLN A 329 -62.08 -40.18 12.59
N THR A 330 -62.80 -39.48 11.71
CA THR A 330 -64.25 -39.67 11.52
C THR A 330 -64.53 -41.07 10.97
N TYR A 331 -63.80 -41.48 9.92
CA TYR A 331 -63.89 -42.83 9.35
C TYR A 331 -63.58 -43.94 10.37
N ASN A 332 -62.51 -43.79 11.17
CA ASN A 332 -62.19 -44.76 12.22
C ASN A 332 -63.25 -44.80 13.33
N SER A 333 -63.87 -43.67 13.67
CA SER A 333 -64.94 -43.61 14.69
C SER A 333 -66.21 -44.31 14.21
N GLU A 334 -66.55 -44.16 12.92
CA GLU A 334 -67.67 -44.87 12.29
C GLU A 334 -67.46 -46.39 12.25
N ASN A 335 -66.25 -46.86 11.89
CA ASN A 335 -65.93 -48.28 11.87
C ASN A 335 -65.88 -48.94 13.26
N ASN A 336 -65.42 -48.23 14.29
CA ASN A 336 -65.43 -48.74 15.67
C ASN A 336 -66.85 -48.83 16.26
N ASN A 337 -67.82 -48.05 15.75
CA ASN A 337 -69.21 -48.10 16.18
C ASN A 337 -69.99 -49.23 15.47
N THR A 338 -69.66 -49.55 14.22
CA THR A 338 -70.23 -50.72 13.53
C THR A 338 -69.72 -52.03 14.13
N GLU A 339 -68.45 -52.15 14.51
CA GLU A 339 -67.95 -53.37 15.19
C GLU A 339 -68.60 -53.60 16.56
N LYS A 340 -68.94 -52.55 17.31
CA LYS A 340 -69.68 -52.66 18.59
C LYS A 340 -71.16 -52.98 18.44
N SER A 341 -71.75 -52.83 17.25
CA SER A 341 -73.14 -53.19 16.98
C SER A 341 -73.31 -54.66 16.55
N PHE A 342 -72.21 -55.37 16.28
CA PHE A 342 -72.20 -56.78 15.87
C PHE A 342 -71.76 -57.75 16.99
N HIS A 343 -71.45 -57.23 18.18
CA HIS A 343 -71.29 -57.97 19.43
C HIS A 343 -72.39 -57.61 20.41
#